data_AF-A0A810KZQ8-F1
#
_entry.id   AF-A0A810KZQ8-F1
#
_cell.length_a   1.000
_cell.length_b   1.000
_cell.length_c   1.000
_cell.angle_alpha   90.00
_cell.angle_beta   90.00
_cell.angle_gamma   90.00
#
_symmetry.space_group_name_H-M   'P 1'
#
loop_
_entity.id
_entity.type
_entity.pdbx_description
1 polymer ?
#
loop_
_entity_poly.entity_id
_entity_poly.type
_entity_poly.pdbx_seq_one_letter_code
_entity_poly.pdbx_strand_id
1 'polypeptide(L)'
;MALVAIGAASTQHASAEGTKAGPGTTTARTASVVRPAASTGYFNTYTTMATLGNANSCYAAEGFAVGSSYTYSVKINGDENKAVIYRTRMSDGTTTLMKNGDNGTTYATYLGHANDVVLSSTDGNYYMFVVTMKAGSTSVVKLKYVSTTFYKVGSYTLQYDGANKSMSGVKITSKTASTINFLFKSGRTFYRGTLPRSATSGTIALSSAFSLDVVHAKVNGKTIDNISSYVNQGFGYDSNTVYFPMTYENVSIVLVYRNISTASGTIYSADDLSFRITSSAYPTLFEIESVGIGAGSHLWFSTNRKNSSSDTAHDGVHYFNGFTAP
;
A
#
# COMPACT_ATOMS: atom_id res chain seq x y z
N MET A 1 -22.31 8.35 -53.77
CA MET A 1 -21.04 8.42 -54.53
C MET A 1 -19.97 8.95 -53.58
N ALA A 2 -18.85 8.22 -53.50
CA ALA A 2 -17.56 8.55 -52.88
C ALA A 2 -17.48 8.88 -51.37
N LEU A 3 -17.17 7.80 -50.62
CA LEU A 3 -16.33 7.75 -49.43
C LEU A 3 -14.95 8.37 -49.69
N VAL A 4 -14.36 9.11 -48.73
CA VAL A 4 -12.89 9.13 -48.54
C VAL A 4 -12.58 9.16 -47.05
N ALA A 5 -11.88 8.12 -46.61
CA ALA A 5 -11.20 8.00 -45.34
C ALA A 5 -9.70 8.30 -45.54
N ILE A 6 -9.07 8.99 -44.59
CA ILE A 6 -7.61 9.05 -44.39
C ILE A 6 -7.48 9.27 -42.86
N GLY A 7 -6.79 8.49 -42.04
CA GLY A 7 -5.65 7.61 -42.24
C GLY A 7 -4.67 7.94 -41.11
N ALA A 8 -4.60 7.08 -40.09
CA ALA A 8 -3.68 7.23 -38.96
C ALA A 8 -2.23 6.91 -39.38
N ALA A 9 -1.25 7.58 -38.79
CA ALA A 9 0.13 7.12 -38.79
C ALA A 9 0.84 7.50 -37.48
N SER A 10 1.15 6.46 -36.72
CA SER A 10 2.08 6.39 -35.60
C SER A 10 3.53 6.49 -36.09
N THR A 11 4.38 7.23 -35.38
CA THR A 11 5.85 7.16 -35.55
C THR A 11 6.48 6.43 -34.38
N GLN A 12 6.95 5.20 -34.65
CA GLN A 12 7.98 4.50 -33.88
C GLN A 12 9.34 5.09 -34.26
N HIS A 13 10.22 5.35 -33.29
CA HIS A 13 11.63 5.63 -33.55
C HIS A 13 12.46 4.37 -33.32
N ALA A 14 13.07 3.92 -34.41
CA ALA A 14 14.02 2.83 -34.48
C ALA A 14 15.42 3.23 -33.99
N SER A 15 16.11 2.24 -33.45
CA SER A 15 17.53 2.16 -33.12
C SER A 15 18.43 2.23 -34.36
N ALA A 16 19.61 2.84 -34.23
CA ALA A 16 20.71 2.73 -35.19
C ALA A 16 21.92 2.02 -34.54
N GLU A 17 22.41 0.98 -35.21
CA GLU A 17 23.66 0.28 -34.95
C GLU A 17 24.86 1.00 -35.58
N GLY A 18 26.05 0.79 -34.99
CA GLY A 18 27.24 0.42 -35.77
C GLY A 18 28.46 1.32 -35.63
N THR A 19 29.53 0.82 -34.99
CA THR A 19 30.89 0.73 -35.59
C THR A 19 31.83 -0.10 -34.70
N LYS A 20 32.59 -1.00 -35.35
CA LYS A 20 33.63 -1.89 -34.79
C LYS A 20 35.03 -1.34 -35.08
N ALA A 21 35.94 -1.43 -34.10
CA ALA A 21 37.41 -1.56 -34.27
C ALA A 21 37.94 -2.20 -32.95
N GLY A 22 38.49 -3.42 -32.92
CA GLY A 22 39.90 -3.77 -33.17
C GLY A 22 40.56 -4.22 -31.84
N PRO A 23 41.23 -5.38 -31.71
CA PRO A 23 41.62 -5.94 -30.42
C PRO A 23 43.00 -5.42 -29.96
N GLY A 24 43.02 -4.59 -28.92
CA GLY A 24 44.23 -4.17 -28.21
C GLY A 24 44.28 -4.80 -26.82
N THR A 25 45.30 -5.62 -26.56
CA THR A 25 45.59 -6.22 -25.26
C THR A 25 46.14 -5.17 -24.29
N THR A 26 45.36 -4.84 -23.27
CA THR A 26 45.81 -4.06 -22.11
C THR A 26 45.41 -4.77 -20.83
N THR A 27 46.41 -5.21 -20.07
CA THR A 27 46.29 -5.87 -18.78
C THR A 27 45.76 -4.87 -17.75
N ALA A 28 44.45 -4.84 -17.53
CA ALA A 28 43.84 -4.00 -16.51
C ALA A 28 44.07 -4.59 -15.12
N ARG A 29 44.96 -3.97 -14.34
CA ARG A 29 44.98 -4.13 -12.87
C ARG A 29 43.58 -3.75 -12.36
N THR A 30 42.87 -4.70 -11.79
CA THR A 30 41.62 -4.47 -11.06
C THR A 30 41.92 -3.62 -9.82
N ALA A 31 41.79 -2.29 -9.97
CA ALA A 31 41.62 -1.42 -8.82
C ALA A 31 40.34 -1.87 -8.10
N SER A 32 40.49 -2.33 -6.86
CA SER A 32 39.35 -2.56 -5.98
C SER A 32 38.64 -1.23 -5.81
N VAL A 33 37.49 -1.08 -6.49
CA VAL A 33 36.57 0.00 -6.23
C VAL A 33 36.01 -0.26 -4.85
N VAL A 34 36.62 0.35 -3.83
CA VAL A 34 35.97 0.54 -2.54
C VAL A 34 34.72 1.35 -2.86
N ARG A 35 33.59 0.65 -2.96
CA ARG A 35 32.29 1.30 -3.08
C ARG A 35 32.14 2.16 -1.83
N PRO A 36 31.89 3.48 -1.95
CA PRO A 36 31.48 4.28 -0.82
C PRO A 36 30.32 3.55 -0.14
N ALA A 37 30.33 3.50 1.20
CA ALA A 37 29.17 3.03 1.95
C ALA A 37 27.94 3.78 1.41
N ALA A 38 26.91 3.05 0.99
CA ALA A 38 25.66 3.65 0.53
C ALA A 38 25.23 4.67 1.58
N SER A 39 25.05 5.93 1.19
CA SER A 39 24.53 6.94 2.12
C SER A 39 23.18 6.43 2.62
N THR A 40 23.11 6.01 3.88
CA THR A 40 21.89 5.46 4.48
C THR A 40 20.82 6.54 4.49
N GLY A 41 19.75 6.34 3.75
CA GLY A 41 18.60 7.24 3.79
C GLY A 41 17.89 7.09 5.14
N TYR A 42 17.89 8.14 5.96
CA TYR A 42 17.17 8.16 7.23
C TYR A 42 16.06 9.21 7.20
N PHE A 43 14.82 8.75 7.27
CA PHE A 43 13.61 9.56 7.14
C PHE A 43 12.85 9.58 8.46
N ASN A 44 12.82 10.74 9.11
CA ASN A 44 12.26 10.89 10.45
C ASN A 44 11.33 12.10 10.63
N THR A 45 10.97 12.76 9.53
CA THR A 45 9.98 13.85 9.52
C THR A 45 8.93 13.61 8.45
N TYR A 46 7.77 14.21 8.62
CA TYR A 46 6.63 14.08 7.73
C TYR A 46 5.89 15.41 7.57
N THR A 47 5.08 15.50 6.52
CA THR A 47 4.14 16.60 6.32
C THR A 47 2.72 16.06 6.48
N THR A 48 1.90 16.74 7.29
CA THR A 48 0.46 16.45 7.37
C THR A 48 -0.28 17.17 6.26
N MET A 49 -0.98 16.40 5.43
CA MET A 49 -1.83 16.92 4.37
C MET A 49 -3.26 17.13 4.83
N ALA A 50 -3.77 16.24 5.69
CA ALA A 50 -5.11 16.37 6.24
C ALA A 50 -5.25 15.71 7.61
N THR A 51 -6.20 16.22 8.39
CA THR A 51 -6.76 15.53 9.57
C THR A 51 -8.11 14.92 9.16
N LEU A 52 -8.41 13.73 9.67
CA LEU A 52 -9.63 12.98 9.37
C LEU A 52 -10.64 13.08 10.52
N GLY A 53 -11.89 13.41 10.21
CA GLY A 53 -12.96 13.48 11.21
C GLY A 53 -13.48 12.11 11.66
N ASN A 54 -14.41 12.12 12.63
CA ASN A 54 -15.00 10.92 13.24
C ASN A 54 -16.47 10.70 12.82
N ALA A 55 -16.75 10.74 11.51
CA ALA A 55 -18.09 10.54 10.99
C ALA A 55 -18.65 9.15 11.37
N ASN A 56 -19.94 9.07 11.69
CA ASN A 56 -20.63 7.81 12.05
C ASN A 56 -20.00 7.04 13.23
N SER A 57 -19.35 7.78 14.15
CA SER A 57 -18.59 7.21 15.26
C SER A 57 -17.40 6.34 14.82
N CYS A 58 -16.95 6.50 13.57
CA CYS A 58 -15.77 5.83 13.08
C CYS A 58 -14.53 6.65 13.44
N TYR A 59 -13.85 6.24 14.50
CA TYR A 59 -12.75 6.99 15.11
C TYR A 59 -11.38 6.34 14.97
N ALA A 60 -11.29 5.09 14.52
CA ALA A 60 -10.03 4.40 14.27
C ALA A 60 -9.73 4.42 12.77
N ALA A 61 -8.64 5.05 12.35
CA ALA A 61 -8.10 4.88 11.00
C ALA A 61 -7.57 3.46 10.83
N GLU A 62 -7.81 2.90 9.65
CA GLU A 62 -7.45 1.53 9.29
C GLU A 62 -6.86 1.58 7.87
N GLY A 63 -7.49 0.93 6.89
CA GLY A 63 -6.97 0.82 5.54
C GLY A 63 -6.68 2.15 4.82
N PHE A 64 -5.59 2.15 4.07
CA PHE A 64 -5.13 3.28 3.27
C PHE A 64 -4.81 2.85 1.85
N ALA A 65 -5.08 3.72 0.88
CA ALA A 65 -4.57 3.56 -0.46
C ALA A 65 -4.26 4.90 -1.11
N VAL A 66 -3.28 4.87 -2.02
CA VAL A 66 -2.76 6.04 -2.72
C VAL A 66 -3.06 5.90 -4.20
N GLY A 67 -3.73 6.91 -4.76
CA GLY A 67 -3.96 7.04 -6.20
C GLY A 67 -3.04 8.09 -6.82
N SER A 68 -3.38 8.51 -8.04
CA SER A 68 -2.59 9.52 -8.77
C SER A 68 -2.75 10.94 -8.24
N SER A 69 -3.93 11.29 -7.72
CA SER A 69 -4.23 12.66 -7.24
C SER A 69 -4.96 12.68 -5.89
N TYR A 70 -5.38 11.52 -5.41
CA TYR A 70 -6.12 11.37 -4.17
C TYR A 70 -5.59 10.18 -3.39
N THR A 71 -5.63 10.30 -2.07
CA THR A 71 -5.53 9.16 -1.16
C THR A 71 -6.92 8.80 -0.65
N TYR A 72 -7.04 7.57 -0.14
CA TYR A 72 -8.27 7.03 0.42
C TYR A 72 -7.95 6.41 1.78
N SER A 73 -8.64 6.87 2.82
CA SER A 73 -8.50 6.37 4.18
C SER A 73 -9.83 5.79 4.63
N VAL A 74 -9.80 4.58 5.17
CA VAL A 74 -10.94 3.95 5.81
C VAL A 74 -10.84 4.18 7.31
N LYS A 75 -11.96 4.55 7.95
CA LYS A 75 -12.07 4.52 9.41
C LYS A 75 -13.19 3.60 9.84
N ILE A 76 -13.03 2.94 10.97
CA ILE A 76 -14.05 2.07 11.57
C ILE A 76 -14.50 2.58 12.93
N ASN A 77 -15.70 2.15 13.35
CA ASN A 77 -16.18 2.33 14.72
C ASN A 77 -15.75 1.16 15.62
N GLY A 78 -15.92 1.30 16.93
CA GLY A 78 -15.37 0.34 17.91
C GLY A 78 -15.91 -1.08 17.88
N ASP A 79 -17.08 -1.32 17.28
CA ASP A 79 -17.64 -2.67 17.08
C ASP A 79 -17.43 -3.18 15.64
N GLU A 80 -16.72 -2.41 14.82
CA GLU A 80 -16.36 -2.71 13.42
C GLU A 80 -17.57 -3.01 12.51
N ASN A 81 -18.76 -2.54 12.87
CA ASN A 81 -19.96 -2.71 12.06
C ASN A 81 -20.21 -1.55 11.10
N LYS A 82 -19.44 -0.46 11.20
CA LYS A 82 -19.46 0.69 10.30
C LYS A 82 -18.05 1.07 9.91
N ALA A 83 -17.87 1.26 8.61
CA ALA A 83 -16.67 1.82 8.03
C ALA A 83 -17.03 3.04 7.17
N VAL A 84 -16.29 4.13 7.31
CA VAL A 84 -16.39 5.32 6.46
C VAL A 84 -15.14 5.40 5.58
N ILE A 85 -15.28 6.02 4.40
CA ILE A 85 -14.15 6.23 3.48
C ILE A 85 -13.99 7.73 3.27
N TYR A 86 -12.80 8.24 3.55
CA TYR A 86 -12.39 9.59 3.21
C TYR A 86 -11.55 9.59 1.95
N ARG A 87 -11.85 10.51 1.03
CA ARG A 87 -11.00 10.82 -0.13
C ARG A 87 -10.30 12.14 0.12
N THR A 88 -8.98 12.15 0.16
CA THR A 88 -8.17 13.35 0.40
C THR A 88 -7.39 13.72 -0.86
N ARG A 89 -7.52 14.95 -1.33
CA ARG A 89 -6.77 15.45 -2.48
C ARG A 89 -5.32 15.72 -2.07
N MET A 90 -4.38 15.17 -2.84
CA MET A 90 -2.95 15.23 -2.49
C MET A 90 -2.33 16.61 -2.66
N SER A 91 -2.90 17.48 -3.50
CA SER A 91 -2.32 18.81 -3.78
C SER A 91 -2.60 19.84 -2.70
N ASP A 92 -3.72 19.73 -1.99
CA ASP A 92 -4.20 20.76 -1.07
C ASP A 92 -4.80 20.22 0.24
N GLY A 93 -4.87 18.89 0.41
CA GLY A 93 -5.42 18.28 1.62
C GLY A 93 -6.94 18.26 1.70
N THR A 94 -7.65 18.79 0.70
CA THR A 94 -9.13 18.83 0.71
C THR A 94 -9.68 17.41 0.86
N THR A 95 -10.42 17.19 1.94
CA THR A 95 -10.91 15.87 2.33
C THR A 95 -12.42 15.81 2.20
N THR A 96 -12.91 14.72 1.61
CA THR A 96 -14.35 14.47 1.42
C THR A 96 -14.72 13.12 2.02
N LEU A 97 -15.71 13.12 2.90
CA LEU A 97 -16.39 11.90 3.33
C LEU A 97 -17.19 11.33 2.14
N MET A 98 -16.86 10.13 1.71
CA MET A 98 -17.51 9.52 0.55
C MET A 98 -18.91 9.00 0.90
N LYS A 99 -19.80 9.04 -0.08
CA LYS A 99 -21.18 8.54 0.02
C LYS A 99 -21.28 7.11 -0.50
N ASN A 100 -21.97 6.26 0.23
CA ASN A 100 -22.42 4.95 -0.24
C ASN A 100 -23.58 5.16 -1.22
N GLY A 101 -23.35 4.85 -2.48
CA GLY A 101 -24.34 5.01 -3.54
C GLY A 101 -25.42 3.94 -3.55
N ASP A 102 -25.24 2.82 -2.85
CA ASP A 102 -26.22 1.73 -2.80
C ASP A 102 -27.46 2.10 -1.96
N ASN A 103 -27.28 2.92 -0.93
CA ASN A 103 -28.33 3.26 0.05
C ASN A 103 -28.31 4.74 0.51
N GLY A 104 -27.38 5.54 -0.01
CA GLY A 104 -27.27 6.97 0.29
C GLY A 104 -26.61 7.32 1.63
N THR A 105 -26.17 6.35 2.43
CA THR A 105 -25.45 6.64 3.69
C THR A 105 -24.02 7.11 3.42
N THR A 106 -23.28 7.50 4.47
CA THR A 106 -21.84 7.83 4.37
C THR A 106 -20.96 6.73 4.97
N TYR A 107 -21.51 5.54 5.19
CA TYR A 107 -20.81 4.40 5.78
C TYR A 107 -21.21 3.07 5.11
N ALA A 108 -20.34 2.09 5.22
CA ALA A 108 -20.56 0.71 4.82
C ALA A 108 -20.61 -0.21 6.05
N THR A 109 -21.47 -1.23 6.03
CA THR A 109 -21.62 -2.21 7.12
C THR A 109 -20.94 -3.55 6.84
N TYR A 110 -20.22 -3.62 5.74
CA TYR A 110 -19.70 -4.88 5.17
C TYR A 110 -18.18 -4.88 4.98
N LEU A 111 -17.47 -3.86 5.47
CA LEU A 111 -16.02 -3.75 5.31
C LEU A 111 -15.22 -4.34 6.48
N GLY A 112 -15.88 -4.71 7.60
CA GLY A 112 -15.19 -5.26 8.78
C GLY A 112 -14.14 -4.29 9.31
N HIS A 113 -13.00 -4.83 9.75
CA HIS A 113 -11.85 -4.04 10.23
C HIS A 113 -11.20 -3.19 9.12
N ALA A 114 -11.38 -3.58 7.85
CA ALA A 114 -10.88 -2.83 6.69
C ALA A 114 -9.37 -2.51 6.74
N ASN A 115 -8.54 -3.40 7.29
CA ASN A 115 -7.13 -3.17 7.62
C ASN A 115 -6.29 -2.60 6.46
N ASP A 116 -6.64 -2.90 5.20
CA ASP A 116 -5.88 -2.41 4.06
C ASP A 116 -6.72 -2.32 2.79
N VAL A 117 -6.30 -1.41 1.91
CA VAL A 117 -6.98 -1.12 0.65
C VAL A 117 -5.98 -1.13 -0.50
N VAL A 118 -6.43 -1.59 -1.67
CA VAL A 118 -5.72 -1.34 -2.93
C VAL A 118 -6.65 -0.81 -4.00
N LEU A 119 -6.17 0.18 -4.75
CA LEU A 119 -6.88 0.76 -5.88
C LEU A 119 -6.61 -0.03 -7.16
N SER A 120 -7.62 -0.13 -8.01
CA SER A 120 -7.48 -0.65 -9.36
C SER A 120 -8.27 0.18 -10.34
N SER A 121 -7.80 0.21 -11.58
CA SER A 121 -8.52 0.77 -12.72
C SER A 121 -8.62 -0.29 -13.82
N THR A 122 -9.81 -0.40 -14.42
CA THR A 122 -10.12 -1.29 -15.53
C THR A 122 -11.09 -0.56 -16.44
N ASP A 123 -10.69 -0.34 -17.69
CA ASP A 123 -11.54 0.15 -18.77
C ASP A 123 -12.30 1.44 -18.38
N GLY A 124 -11.57 2.41 -17.83
CA GLY A 124 -12.10 3.71 -17.38
C GLY A 124 -12.86 3.67 -16.04
N ASN A 125 -13.08 2.49 -15.45
CA ASN A 125 -13.70 2.34 -14.14
C ASN A 125 -12.65 2.21 -13.04
N TYR A 126 -12.98 2.74 -11.86
CA TYR A 126 -12.11 2.71 -10.70
C TYR A 126 -12.71 1.86 -9.58
N TYR A 127 -11.84 1.08 -8.94
CA TYR A 127 -12.21 0.11 -7.93
C TYR A 127 -11.30 0.19 -6.71
N MET A 128 -11.84 -0.21 -5.57
CA MET A 128 -11.09 -0.50 -4.35
C MET A 128 -11.29 -1.97 -4.02
N PHE A 129 -10.22 -2.66 -3.64
CA PHE A 129 -10.30 -3.96 -2.98
C PHE A 129 -9.92 -3.74 -1.52
N VAL A 130 -10.86 -4.00 -0.62
CA VAL A 130 -10.72 -3.78 0.82
C VAL A 130 -10.64 -5.13 1.52
N VAL A 131 -9.55 -5.40 2.22
CA VAL A 131 -9.41 -6.58 3.07
C VAL A 131 -10.12 -6.33 4.40
N THR A 132 -11.02 -7.23 4.80
CA THR A 132 -11.92 -6.99 5.93
C THR A 132 -11.47 -7.60 7.26
N MET A 133 -10.37 -8.37 7.23
CA MET A 133 -9.94 -9.29 8.28
C MET A 133 -10.95 -10.37 8.69
N LYS A 134 -12.00 -10.61 7.89
CA LYS A 134 -12.92 -11.74 8.08
C LYS A 134 -12.51 -12.89 7.16
N ALA A 135 -12.71 -14.12 7.61
CA ALA A 135 -12.64 -15.29 6.74
C ALA A 135 -14.03 -15.55 6.13
N GLY A 136 -14.08 -16.13 4.92
CA GLY A 136 -15.33 -16.47 4.24
C GLY A 136 -15.71 -15.49 3.13
N SER A 137 -17.00 -15.40 2.80
CA SER A 137 -17.51 -14.72 1.58
C SER A 137 -17.24 -13.21 1.48
N THR A 138 -16.75 -12.60 2.55
CA THR A 138 -16.43 -11.17 2.64
C THR A 138 -14.98 -10.93 3.03
N SER A 139 -14.07 -11.86 2.73
CA SER A 139 -12.64 -11.68 3.03
C SER A 139 -12.05 -10.44 2.34
N VAL A 140 -12.46 -10.22 1.09
CA VAL A 140 -12.18 -8.99 0.34
C VAL A 140 -13.49 -8.44 -0.22
N VAL A 141 -13.70 -7.13 -0.10
CA VAL A 141 -14.83 -6.45 -0.73
C VAL A 141 -14.33 -5.61 -1.90
N LYS A 142 -15.02 -5.71 -3.05
CA LYS A 142 -14.78 -4.87 -4.22
C LYS A 142 -15.78 -3.74 -4.24
N LEU A 143 -15.26 -2.52 -4.20
CA LEU A 143 -16.03 -1.30 -4.40
C LEU A 143 -15.73 -0.75 -5.79
N LYS A 144 -16.76 -0.25 -6.48
CA LYS A 144 -16.58 0.71 -7.57
C LYS A 144 -16.72 2.10 -6.99
N TYR A 145 -15.94 3.06 -7.46
CA TYR A 145 -16.16 4.47 -7.09
C TYR A 145 -16.18 5.39 -8.31
N VAL A 146 -17.00 6.44 -8.19
CA VAL A 146 -17.14 7.51 -9.17
C VAL A 146 -17.15 8.81 -8.40
N SER A 147 -16.13 9.64 -8.61
CA SER A 147 -15.88 10.82 -7.80
C SER A 147 -15.92 10.50 -6.29
N THR A 148 -16.89 11.04 -5.54
CA THR A 148 -17.01 10.94 -4.09
C THR A 148 -18.04 9.90 -3.65
N THR A 149 -18.49 9.04 -4.57
CA THR A 149 -19.50 8.00 -4.31
C THR A 149 -18.88 6.62 -4.54
N PHE A 150 -19.12 5.68 -3.64
CA PHE A 150 -18.72 4.27 -3.77
C PHE A 150 -19.93 3.33 -3.78
N TYR A 151 -19.77 2.16 -4.40
CA TYR A 151 -20.81 1.14 -4.55
C TYR A 151 -20.19 -0.23 -4.31
N LYS A 152 -20.85 -1.11 -3.55
CA LYS A 152 -20.42 -2.50 -3.43
C LYS A 152 -20.74 -3.24 -4.71
N VAL A 153 -19.71 -3.65 -5.44
CA VAL A 153 -19.87 -4.38 -6.71
C VAL A 153 -19.51 -5.86 -6.60
N GLY A 154 -19.00 -6.30 -5.45
CA GLY A 154 -18.91 -7.71 -5.11
C GLY A 154 -17.98 -8.01 -3.94
N SER A 155 -17.73 -9.30 -3.70
CA SER A 155 -16.90 -9.77 -2.59
C SER A 155 -16.29 -11.13 -2.87
N TYR A 156 -15.14 -11.40 -2.25
CA TYR A 156 -14.38 -12.61 -2.47
C TYR A 156 -14.07 -13.34 -1.17
N THR A 157 -14.09 -14.67 -1.27
CA THR A 157 -13.47 -15.57 -0.30
C THR A 157 -12.00 -15.75 -0.64
N LEU A 158 -11.12 -15.64 0.34
CA LEU A 158 -9.72 -16.04 0.20
C LEU A 158 -9.54 -17.45 0.74
N GLN A 159 -8.96 -18.35 -0.06
CA GLN A 159 -8.71 -19.73 0.36
C GLN A 159 -7.25 -20.12 0.22
N TYR A 160 -6.69 -20.69 1.28
CA TYR A 160 -5.36 -21.28 1.30
C TYR A 160 -5.49 -22.74 1.74
N ASP A 161 -4.95 -23.66 0.95
CA ASP A 161 -5.07 -25.12 1.16
C ASP A 161 -6.52 -25.58 1.42
N GLY A 162 -7.46 -25.02 0.65
CA GLY A 162 -8.91 -25.34 0.74
C GLY A 162 -9.64 -24.68 1.92
N ALA A 163 -8.94 -24.05 2.86
CA ALA A 163 -9.52 -23.39 4.02
C ALA A 163 -9.71 -21.88 3.80
N ASN A 164 -10.84 -21.34 4.26
CA ASN A 164 -11.08 -19.90 4.26
C ASN A 164 -10.07 -19.19 5.17
N LYS A 165 -9.44 -18.13 4.66
CA LYS A 165 -8.36 -17.45 5.37
C LYS A 165 -8.63 -15.95 5.49
N SER A 166 -8.49 -15.43 6.70
CA SER A 166 -8.46 -13.99 6.96
C SER A 166 -7.07 -13.44 6.63
N MET A 167 -7.04 -12.25 6.00
CA MET A 167 -5.84 -11.50 5.68
C MET A 167 -5.88 -10.15 6.36
N SER A 168 -4.71 -9.57 6.62
CA SER A 168 -4.53 -8.22 7.18
C SER A 168 -3.88 -7.24 6.20
N GLY A 169 -3.71 -7.60 4.93
CA GLY A 169 -3.28 -6.64 3.92
C GLY A 169 -3.46 -7.12 2.48
N VAL A 170 -3.51 -6.17 1.54
CA VAL A 170 -3.66 -6.45 0.11
C VAL A 170 -2.99 -5.37 -0.74
N LYS A 171 -2.23 -5.80 -1.75
CA LYS A 171 -1.77 -4.95 -2.86
C LYS A 171 -1.84 -5.70 -4.19
N ILE A 172 -1.90 -4.94 -5.29
CA ILE A 172 -1.87 -5.46 -6.66
C ILE A 172 -0.42 -5.41 -7.11
N THR A 173 0.12 -6.55 -7.54
CA THR A 173 1.50 -6.64 -8.01
C THR A 173 1.60 -6.48 -9.52
N SER A 174 0.57 -6.87 -10.26
CA SER A 174 0.49 -6.69 -11.70
C SER A 174 -0.93 -6.87 -12.21
N LYS A 175 -1.18 -6.37 -13.42
CA LYS A 175 -2.41 -6.60 -14.19
C LYS A 175 -2.03 -7.01 -15.60
N THR A 176 -2.75 -7.98 -16.15
CA THR A 176 -2.67 -8.36 -17.57
C THR A 176 -3.96 -7.94 -18.29
N ALA A 177 -4.14 -8.33 -19.56
CA ALA A 177 -5.40 -8.12 -20.25
C ALA A 177 -6.58 -8.86 -19.56
N SER A 178 -6.33 -10.00 -18.91
CA SER A 178 -7.37 -10.89 -18.38
C SER A 178 -7.33 -11.09 -16.86
N THR A 179 -6.22 -10.76 -16.19
CA THR A 179 -6.02 -11.06 -14.76
C THR A 179 -5.51 -9.87 -13.94
N ILE A 180 -5.85 -9.89 -12.65
CA ILE A 180 -5.26 -9.06 -11.61
C ILE A 180 -4.49 -10.00 -10.67
N ASN A 181 -3.22 -9.72 -10.45
CA ASN A 181 -2.38 -10.46 -9.52
C ASN A 181 -2.25 -9.66 -8.23
N PHE A 182 -2.50 -10.33 -7.13
CA PHE A 182 -2.49 -9.76 -5.79
C PHE A 182 -1.37 -10.36 -4.96
N LEU A 183 -0.92 -9.55 -4.01
CA LEU A 183 -0.14 -9.95 -2.86
C LEU A 183 -0.99 -9.65 -1.63
N PHE A 184 -1.25 -10.68 -0.83
CA PHE A 184 -1.95 -10.60 0.44
C PHE A 184 -0.98 -10.86 1.59
N LYS A 185 -1.30 -10.40 2.79
CA LYS A 185 -0.56 -10.78 3.99
C LYS A 185 -1.46 -11.20 5.15
N SER A 186 -0.91 -12.02 6.02
CA SER A 186 -1.43 -12.30 7.36
C SER A 186 -0.27 -12.20 8.34
N GLY A 187 -0.27 -11.16 9.17
CA GLY A 187 0.89 -10.78 9.98
C GLY A 187 2.12 -10.53 9.09
N ARG A 188 3.17 -11.34 9.28
CA ARG A 188 4.46 -11.26 8.56
C ARG A 188 4.55 -12.21 7.35
N THR A 189 3.51 -13.01 7.10
CA THR A 189 3.50 -14.01 6.02
C THR A 189 2.68 -13.51 4.84
N PHE A 190 3.24 -13.67 3.64
CA PHE A 190 2.67 -13.18 2.40
C PHE A 190 2.18 -14.32 1.51
N TYR A 191 1.14 -14.04 0.73
CA TYR A 191 0.45 -14.98 -0.14
C TYR A 191 0.18 -14.34 -1.50
N ARG A 192 0.31 -15.10 -2.58
CA ARG A 192 -0.09 -14.67 -3.93
C ARG A 192 -1.50 -15.15 -4.21
N GLY A 193 -2.27 -14.33 -4.92
CA GLY A 193 -3.59 -14.70 -5.42
C GLY A 193 -3.86 -14.04 -6.77
N THR A 194 -4.68 -14.67 -7.59
CA THR A 194 -5.02 -14.16 -8.92
C THR A 194 -6.53 -14.15 -9.11
N LEU A 195 -7.02 -13.12 -9.79
CA LEU A 195 -8.42 -12.93 -10.09
C LEU A 195 -8.60 -12.59 -11.58
N PRO A 196 -9.60 -13.16 -12.28
CA PRO A 196 -10.01 -12.65 -13.58
C PRO A 196 -10.45 -11.18 -13.50
N ARG A 197 -10.04 -10.32 -14.44
CA ARG A 197 -10.36 -8.88 -14.41
C ARG A 197 -11.86 -8.58 -14.40
N SER A 198 -12.65 -9.43 -15.07
CA SER A 198 -14.10 -9.33 -15.14
C SER A 198 -14.82 -9.82 -13.89
N ALA A 199 -14.15 -10.60 -13.02
CA ALA A 199 -14.79 -11.16 -11.85
C ALA A 199 -15.20 -10.07 -10.88
N THR A 200 -16.43 -10.16 -10.36
CA THR A 200 -17.00 -9.25 -9.36
C THR A 200 -17.04 -9.89 -7.98
N SER A 201 -17.25 -11.20 -7.93
CA SER A 201 -17.26 -12.02 -6.71
C SER A 201 -16.69 -13.41 -6.97
N GLY A 202 -16.42 -14.18 -5.92
CA GLY A 202 -16.00 -15.59 -6.03
C GLY A 202 -14.92 -15.98 -5.02
N THR A 203 -14.14 -16.99 -5.36
CA THR A 203 -13.02 -17.46 -4.53
C THR A 203 -11.70 -17.08 -5.20
N ILE A 204 -10.77 -16.53 -4.41
CA ILE A 204 -9.37 -16.34 -4.80
C ILE A 204 -8.57 -17.41 -4.08
N ALA A 205 -8.07 -18.38 -4.84
CA ALA A 205 -7.12 -19.36 -4.34
C ALA A 205 -5.77 -18.67 -4.08
N LEU A 206 -5.16 -19.02 -2.94
CA LEU A 206 -3.92 -18.45 -2.46
C LEU A 206 -2.81 -19.49 -2.53
N SER A 207 -1.60 -19.03 -2.83
CA SER A 207 -0.36 -19.77 -2.66
C SER A 207 0.57 -19.03 -1.72
N SER A 208 1.39 -19.76 -0.96
CA SER A 208 2.39 -19.15 -0.10
C SER A 208 3.41 -18.38 -0.94
N ALA A 209 3.82 -17.20 -0.46
CA ALA A 209 4.83 -16.38 -1.12
C ALA A 209 6.15 -16.42 -0.35
N PHE A 210 6.23 -15.68 0.75
CA PHE A 210 7.42 -15.50 1.58
C PHE A 210 7.00 -14.99 2.96
N SER A 211 7.93 -14.93 3.90
CA SER A 211 7.78 -14.30 5.21
C SER A 211 8.84 -13.22 5.43
N LEU A 212 8.51 -12.21 6.23
CA LEU A 212 9.44 -11.13 6.56
C LEU A 212 10.22 -11.47 7.84
N ASP A 213 11.54 -11.35 7.78
CA ASP A 213 12.36 -11.17 8.98
C ASP A 213 12.24 -9.71 9.44
N VAL A 214 11.74 -9.51 10.65
CA VAL A 214 11.70 -8.19 11.30
C VAL A 214 12.65 -8.09 12.47
N VAL A 215 13.08 -9.23 13.05
CA VAL A 215 13.88 -9.26 14.28
C VAL A 215 15.28 -8.72 14.04
N HIS A 216 15.83 -8.95 12.84
CA HIS A 216 17.15 -8.47 12.44
C HIS A 216 17.11 -7.17 11.65
N ALA A 217 15.93 -6.55 11.50
CA ALA A 217 15.79 -5.32 10.75
C ALA A 217 16.58 -4.18 11.41
N LYS A 218 17.28 -3.41 10.58
CA LYS A 218 18.04 -2.24 11.03
C LYS A 218 17.25 -0.96 10.77
N VAL A 219 17.10 -0.16 11.82
CA VAL A 219 16.56 1.19 11.75
C VAL A 219 17.64 2.15 12.24
N ASN A 220 18.06 3.07 11.38
CA ASN A 220 19.21 3.93 11.63
C ASN A 220 20.48 3.11 11.93
N GLY A 221 20.71 2.06 11.14
CA GLY A 221 21.88 1.17 11.24
C GLY A 221 21.91 0.23 12.45
N LYS A 222 20.89 0.22 13.30
CA LYS A 222 20.83 -0.60 14.53
C LYS A 222 19.56 -1.44 14.60
N THR A 223 19.64 -2.61 15.23
CA THR A 223 18.46 -3.38 15.62
C THR A 223 17.68 -2.63 16.71
N ILE A 224 16.38 -2.92 16.80
CA ILE A 224 15.52 -2.40 17.86
C ILE A 224 15.21 -3.58 18.81
N ASP A 225 15.68 -3.51 20.05
CA ASP A 225 15.61 -4.64 20.99
C ASP A 225 14.17 -5.14 21.25
N ASN A 226 13.18 -4.23 21.27
CA ASN A 226 11.78 -4.56 21.47
C ASN A 226 10.95 -4.61 20.16
N ILE A 227 11.58 -4.83 19.00
CA ILE A 227 10.86 -4.83 17.70
C ILE A 227 9.75 -5.89 17.62
N SER A 228 9.84 -6.96 18.42
CA SER A 228 8.80 -7.98 18.51
C SER A 228 7.49 -7.48 19.13
N SER A 229 7.54 -6.40 19.93
CA SER A 229 6.36 -5.75 20.53
C SER A 229 5.66 -4.78 19.57
N TYR A 230 6.25 -4.47 18.42
CA TYR A 230 5.63 -3.60 17.44
C TYR A 230 4.50 -4.34 16.72
N VAL A 231 3.33 -3.70 16.65
CA VAL A 231 2.19 -4.17 15.84
C VAL A 231 2.42 -3.82 14.38
N ASN A 232 1.81 -4.58 13.47
CA ASN A 232 1.88 -4.34 12.03
C ASN A 232 0.46 -4.19 11.48
N GLN A 233 0.30 -3.21 10.60
CA GLN A 233 -0.98 -2.87 9.98
C GLN A 233 -0.96 -3.26 8.50
N GLY A 234 -1.56 -2.50 7.58
CA GLY A 234 -1.48 -2.75 6.15
C GLY A 234 -0.05 -2.66 5.60
N PHE A 235 0.13 -2.66 4.28
CA PHE A 235 1.47 -2.53 3.69
C PHE A 235 1.43 -1.81 2.35
N GLY A 236 2.52 -1.17 1.95
CA GLY A 236 2.70 -0.61 0.62
C GLY A 236 3.43 -1.56 -0.32
N TYR A 237 3.10 -1.48 -1.61
CA TYR A 237 3.85 -2.15 -2.67
C TYR A 237 4.05 -1.19 -3.83
N ASP A 238 5.28 -1.08 -4.28
CA ASP A 238 5.65 -0.35 -5.50
C ASP A 238 6.92 -0.97 -6.09
N SER A 239 7.00 -1.07 -7.41
CA SER A 239 8.24 -1.40 -8.13
C SER A 239 9.04 -2.57 -7.53
N ASN A 240 8.36 -3.71 -7.32
CA ASN A 240 8.94 -4.92 -6.75
C ASN A 240 9.44 -4.80 -5.29
N THR A 241 8.93 -3.82 -4.56
CA THR A 241 9.33 -3.47 -3.21
C THR A 241 8.12 -3.40 -2.29
N VAL A 242 8.24 -3.99 -1.10
CA VAL A 242 7.26 -3.91 -0.01
C VAL A 242 7.72 -2.89 1.02
N TYR A 243 6.80 -2.04 1.45
CA TYR A 243 6.96 -1.08 2.54
C TYR A 243 6.04 -1.53 3.69
N PHE A 244 6.63 -1.96 4.80
CA PHE A 244 5.95 -2.65 5.88
C PHE A 244 5.95 -1.77 7.15
N PRO A 245 4.87 -1.03 7.42
CA PRO A 245 4.77 -0.20 8.62
C PRO A 245 4.62 -1.06 9.87
N MET A 246 5.26 -0.62 10.94
CA MET A 246 5.15 -1.21 12.27
C MET A 246 5.14 -0.11 13.33
N THR A 247 4.36 -0.29 14.40
CA THR A 247 4.20 0.71 15.45
C THR A 247 4.34 0.10 16.84
N TYR A 248 4.98 0.84 17.74
CA TYR A 248 4.90 0.62 19.17
C TYR A 248 4.73 1.98 19.86
N GLU A 249 3.59 2.19 20.52
CA GLU A 249 3.24 3.45 21.18
C GLU A 249 3.35 4.65 20.20
N ASN A 250 4.13 5.68 20.55
CA ASN A 250 4.36 6.86 19.71
C ASN A 250 5.49 6.70 18.69
N VAL A 251 5.96 5.46 18.45
CA VAL A 251 7.05 5.16 17.53
C VAL A 251 6.54 4.31 16.36
N SER A 252 6.56 4.86 15.16
CA SER A 252 6.35 4.10 13.92
C SER A 252 7.64 3.98 13.11
N ILE A 253 7.82 2.82 12.50
CA ILE A 253 8.87 2.54 11.51
C ILE A 253 8.24 2.01 10.22
N VAL A 254 8.96 2.11 9.12
CA VAL A 254 8.62 1.42 7.87
C VAL A 254 9.83 0.60 7.46
N LEU A 255 9.67 -0.73 7.41
CA LEU A 255 10.70 -1.64 6.93
C LEU A 255 10.53 -1.85 5.42
N VAL A 256 11.64 -1.92 4.68
CA VAL A 256 11.61 -2.04 3.22
C VAL A 256 12.19 -3.36 2.77
N TYR A 257 11.48 -4.07 1.90
CA TYR A 257 11.91 -5.36 1.36
C TYR A 257 11.86 -5.31 -0.16
N ARG A 258 13.01 -5.47 -0.82
CA ARG A 258 13.14 -5.38 -2.29
C ARG A 258 13.11 -6.76 -2.93
N ASN A 259 12.91 -6.80 -4.25
CA ASN A 259 12.97 -8.01 -5.07
C ASN A 259 11.91 -9.08 -4.73
N ILE A 260 10.70 -8.65 -4.39
CA ILE A 260 9.68 -9.55 -3.84
C ILE A 260 8.96 -10.45 -4.87
N SER A 261 9.05 -10.14 -6.16
CA SER A 261 8.35 -10.84 -7.25
C SER A 261 8.76 -12.30 -7.33
N THR A 262 10.04 -12.59 -7.12
CA THR A 262 10.63 -13.93 -7.11
C THR A 262 10.95 -14.44 -5.71
N ALA A 263 10.63 -13.67 -4.66
CA ALA A 263 10.93 -14.04 -3.28
C ALA A 263 10.17 -15.31 -2.85
N SER A 264 10.87 -16.12 -2.06
CA SER A 264 10.40 -17.30 -1.35
C SER A 264 11.13 -17.44 0.00
N GLY A 265 10.59 -18.23 0.92
CA GLY A 265 11.16 -18.40 2.25
C GLY A 265 11.12 -17.10 3.07
N THR A 266 12.10 -16.92 3.96
CA THR A 266 12.24 -15.70 4.76
C THR A 266 13.12 -14.67 4.03
N ILE A 267 12.63 -13.44 3.89
CA ILE A 267 13.38 -12.32 3.30
C ILE A 267 13.70 -11.24 4.33
N TYR A 268 14.77 -10.49 4.07
CA TYR A 268 15.36 -9.54 5.00
C TYR A 268 15.13 -8.10 4.53
N SER A 269 15.03 -7.17 5.48
CA SER A 269 14.86 -5.76 5.19
C SER A 269 16.12 -5.17 4.55
N ALA A 270 15.92 -4.10 3.80
CA ALA A 270 16.98 -3.23 3.33
C ALA A 270 17.70 -2.55 4.51
N ASP A 271 19.02 -2.68 4.56
CA ASP A 271 19.86 -2.06 5.60
C ASP A 271 20.23 -0.60 5.27
N ASP A 272 20.02 -0.17 4.03
CA ASP A 272 20.40 1.14 3.50
C ASP A 272 19.29 2.19 3.58
N LEU A 273 18.10 1.80 4.06
CA LEU A 273 16.92 2.65 4.09
C LEU A 273 16.18 2.49 5.42
N SER A 274 15.95 3.60 6.12
CA SER A 274 15.36 3.61 7.45
C SER A 274 14.32 4.70 7.59
N PHE A 275 13.12 4.32 8.04
CA PHE A 275 12.05 5.25 8.38
C PHE A 275 11.75 5.10 9.87
N ARG A 276 11.72 6.21 10.60
CA ARG A 276 11.30 6.22 12.01
C ARG A 276 10.73 7.56 12.40
N ILE A 277 9.45 7.59 12.76
CA ILE A 277 8.84 8.72 13.45
C ILE A 277 8.75 8.36 14.94
N THR A 278 9.24 9.25 15.79
CA THR A 278 8.92 9.24 17.22
C THR A 278 8.18 10.54 17.52
N SER A 279 6.90 10.44 17.82
CA SER A 279 6.02 11.61 17.95
C SER A 279 5.99 12.12 19.38
N SER A 280 6.59 13.29 19.63
CA SER A 280 6.40 14.02 20.89
C SER A 280 5.03 14.71 20.96
N ALA A 281 4.46 15.07 19.81
CA ALA A 281 3.14 15.69 19.72
C ALA A 281 2.01 14.72 20.04
N TYR A 282 2.22 13.41 19.91
CA TYR A 282 1.24 12.36 20.18
C TYR A 282 1.90 11.26 21.01
N PRO A 283 2.15 11.51 22.32
CA PRO A 283 2.99 10.64 23.15
C PRO A 283 2.35 9.29 23.48
N THR A 284 1.03 9.11 23.30
CA THR A 284 0.36 7.85 23.58
C THR A 284 0.40 6.90 22.39
N LEU A 285 0.12 7.41 21.19
CA LEU A 285 0.07 6.61 19.97
C LEU A 285 0.41 7.46 18.75
N PHE A 286 1.29 6.93 17.91
CA PHE A 286 1.48 7.38 16.55
C PHE A 286 1.60 6.12 15.72
N GLU A 287 0.47 5.64 15.20
CA GLU A 287 0.39 4.39 14.46
C GLU A 287 0.23 4.66 12.98
N ILE A 288 1.13 4.12 12.17
CA ILE A 288 0.98 4.11 10.71
C ILE A 288 0.13 2.90 10.32
N GLU A 289 -1.04 3.15 9.75
CA GLU A 289 -2.02 2.11 9.44
C GLU A 289 -1.75 1.42 8.10
N SER A 290 -1.31 2.16 7.09
CA SER A 290 -0.86 1.61 5.82
C SER A 290 -0.15 2.71 5.03
N VAL A 291 0.62 2.31 4.02
CA VAL A 291 1.48 3.19 3.24
C VAL A 291 1.33 2.93 1.74
N GLY A 292 1.68 3.90 0.92
CA GLY A 292 1.71 3.74 -0.53
C GLY A 292 2.57 4.80 -1.21
N ILE A 293 3.06 4.49 -2.42
CA ILE A 293 3.79 5.45 -3.25
C ILE A 293 2.79 6.24 -4.07
N GLY A 294 2.93 7.57 -4.02
CA GLY A 294 2.02 8.51 -4.69
C GLY A 294 2.73 9.44 -5.66
N ALA A 295 2.04 10.50 -6.07
CA ALA A 295 2.60 11.58 -6.87
C ALA A 295 3.93 12.09 -6.29
N GLY A 296 4.89 12.39 -7.17
CA GLY A 296 6.24 12.80 -6.80
C GLY A 296 7.10 11.67 -6.22
N SER A 297 6.65 10.41 -6.33
CA SER A 297 7.28 9.23 -5.73
C SER A 297 7.40 9.30 -4.20
N HIS A 298 6.58 10.13 -3.54
CA HIS A 298 6.57 10.19 -2.08
C HIS A 298 5.94 8.94 -1.47
N LEU A 299 6.40 8.56 -0.28
CA LEU A 299 5.77 7.56 0.57
C LEU A 299 4.71 8.24 1.42
N TRP A 300 3.44 8.02 1.04
CA TRP A 300 2.26 8.51 1.74
C TRP A 300 1.78 7.48 2.76
N PHE A 301 1.13 7.96 3.81
CA PHE A 301 0.60 7.10 4.85
C PHE A 301 -0.58 7.74 5.59
N SER A 302 -1.45 6.91 6.18
CA SER A 302 -2.41 7.36 7.17
C SER A 302 -2.01 6.93 8.58
N THR A 303 -2.56 7.63 9.57
CA THR A 303 -2.25 7.34 10.97
C THR A 303 -3.45 7.35 11.89
N ASN A 304 -3.40 6.51 12.93
CA ASN A 304 -4.07 6.75 14.20
C ASN A 304 -3.13 7.49 15.16
N ARG A 305 -3.59 8.58 15.78
CA ARG A 305 -2.74 9.43 16.65
C ARG A 305 -3.46 9.84 17.92
N LYS A 306 -2.77 9.76 19.05
CA LYS A 306 -3.36 9.99 20.37
C LYS A 306 -2.44 10.77 21.29
N ASN A 307 -3.00 11.79 21.94
CA ASN A 307 -2.37 12.47 23.08
C ASN A 307 -2.54 11.69 24.38
N SER A 308 -3.72 11.08 24.56
CA SER A 308 -4.10 10.25 25.71
C SER A 308 -4.86 9.01 25.26
N SER A 309 -5.07 8.05 26.17
CA SER A 309 -5.76 6.79 25.85
C SER A 309 -7.21 6.97 25.35
N SER A 310 -7.88 8.05 25.75
CA SER A 310 -9.25 8.40 25.35
C SER A 310 -9.34 9.25 24.08
N ASP A 311 -8.21 9.65 23.51
CA ASP A 311 -8.15 10.52 22.35
C ASP A 311 -8.49 9.77 21.06
N THR A 312 -9.20 10.46 20.16
CA THR A 312 -9.73 9.92 18.91
C THR A 312 -9.71 10.93 17.75
N ALA A 313 -9.21 12.15 17.96
CA ALA A 313 -9.49 13.28 17.07
C ALA A 313 -8.35 13.64 16.11
N HIS A 314 -7.26 12.86 16.09
CA HIS A 314 -6.03 13.26 15.41
C HIS A 314 -5.61 12.36 14.27
N ASP A 315 -6.46 11.48 13.78
CA ASP A 315 -6.11 10.66 12.62
C ASP A 315 -5.82 11.55 11.40
N GLY A 316 -4.94 11.11 10.51
CA GLY A 316 -4.47 11.98 9.44
C GLY A 316 -3.89 11.27 8.24
N VAL A 317 -3.62 12.06 7.21
CA VAL A 317 -2.95 11.68 5.96
C VAL A 317 -1.68 12.49 5.82
N HIS A 318 -0.57 11.81 5.53
CA HIS A 318 0.77 12.38 5.55
C HIS A 318 1.63 11.83 4.42
N TYR A 319 2.80 12.43 4.24
CA TYR A 319 3.91 11.83 3.50
C TYR A 319 5.24 12.07 4.22
N PHE A 320 6.22 11.17 4.02
CA PHE A 320 7.57 11.34 4.56
C PHE A 320 8.35 12.42 3.81
N ASN A 321 8.96 13.35 4.54
CA ASN A 321 9.75 14.42 3.94
C ASN A 321 11.07 13.87 3.39
N GLY A 322 11.46 14.33 2.20
CA GLY A 322 12.74 13.98 1.57
C GLY A 322 12.81 12.58 0.97
N PHE A 323 11.85 11.70 1.22
CA PHE A 323 11.80 10.39 0.57
C PHE A 323 11.18 10.47 -0.82
N THR A 324 11.86 9.83 -1.76
CA THR A 324 11.44 9.63 -3.14
C THR A 324 11.72 8.17 -3.48
N ALA A 325 10.70 7.42 -3.84
CA ALA A 325 10.85 6.04 -4.30
C ALA A 325 11.70 5.99 -5.58
N PRO A 326 12.60 4.99 -5.69
CA PRO A 326 13.48 4.81 -6.83
C PRO A 326 12.72 4.40 -8.10
#